data_AF-A0A7S2BAJ9-F1
#
_entry.id   AF-A0A7S2BAJ9-F1
#
_cell.length_a   1.000
_cell.length_b   1.000
_cell.length_c   1.000
_cell.angle_alpha   90.00
_cell.angle_beta   90.00
_cell.angle_gamma   90.00
#
_symmetry.space_group_name_H-M   'P 1'
#
loop_
_entity.id
_entity.type
_entity.pdbx_description
1 polymer ?
#
loop_
_entity_poly.entity_id
_entity_poly.type
_entity_poly.pdbx_seq_one_letter_code
_entity_poly.pdbx_strand_id
1 'polypeptide(L)'
;NTPFWPGDHLEAASPAEASFWPIHPSIDRLLQYKELVNPFTDRNWTTGDAVCTGSNCKGHHAYDLSYFHTVVEVNGTYEKHYLTNEEIRDAIRPSTYRMSYIYDNFDWPHCIDEGINFPSVQ
;
A
#
# COMPACT_ATOMS: atom_id res chain seq x y z
N ASN A 1 18.45 -29.98 18.52
CA ASN A 1 17.92 -29.47 17.24
C ASN A 1 16.49 -29.94 17.06
N THR A 2 15.54 -29.07 17.39
CA THR A 2 14.13 -29.28 17.07
C THR A 2 13.93 -28.86 15.61
N PRO A 3 13.41 -29.72 14.72
CA PRO A 3 13.09 -29.31 13.36
C PRO A 3 11.98 -28.25 13.39
N PHE A 4 12.15 -27.18 12.62
CA PHE A 4 11.14 -26.16 12.40
C PHE A 4 10.81 -26.08 10.91
N TRP A 5 9.55 -25.79 10.60
CA TRP A 5 9.10 -25.51 9.25
C TRP A 5 8.68 -24.03 9.19
N PRO A 6 9.22 -23.24 8.25
CA PRO A 6 8.74 -21.88 8.06
C PRO A 6 7.26 -21.90 7.62
N GLY A 7 6.47 -20.96 8.13
CA GLY A 7 5.07 -20.77 7.68
C GLY A 7 4.99 -20.11 6.30
N ASP A 8 3.81 -20.14 5.70
CA ASP A 8 3.56 -19.64 4.34
C ASP A 8 3.72 -18.11 4.23
N HIS A 9 3.64 -17.37 5.35
CA HIS A 9 3.99 -15.94 5.42
C HIS A 9 5.41 -15.61 4.94
N LEU A 10 6.34 -16.58 4.97
CA LEU A 10 7.72 -16.33 4.58
C LEU A 10 7.87 -16.08 3.06
N GLU A 11 6.95 -16.58 2.25
CA GLU A 11 7.09 -16.61 0.80
C GLU A 11 5.86 -16.02 0.08
N ALA A 12 5.84 -16.14 -1.25
CA ALA A 12 4.74 -15.64 -2.09
C ALA A 12 3.41 -16.39 -1.87
N ALA A 13 3.41 -17.49 -1.11
CA ALA A 13 2.21 -18.20 -0.69
C ALA A 13 1.49 -17.52 0.49
N SER A 14 2.06 -16.46 1.06
CA SER A 14 1.49 -15.70 2.19
C SER A 14 0.01 -15.31 2.08
N PRO A 15 -0.58 -15.02 0.90
CA PRO A 15 -2.03 -14.74 0.81
C PRO A 15 -2.94 -15.91 1.19
N ALA A 16 -2.42 -17.14 1.26
CA ALA A 16 -3.15 -18.32 1.72
C ALA A 16 -3.46 -18.28 3.23
N GLU A 17 -2.66 -17.55 4.02
CA GLU A 17 -2.87 -17.42 5.45
C GLU A 17 -3.83 -16.27 5.78
N ALA A 18 -4.72 -16.50 6.75
CA ALA A 18 -5.76 -15.53 7.09
C ALA A 18 -5.20 -14.18 7.58
N SER A 19 -4.05 -14.16 8.27
CA SER A 19 -3.45 -12.93 8.79
C SER A 19 -2.80 -12.04 7.73
N PHE A 20 -2.58 -12.53 6.50
CA PHE A 20 -2.15 -11.67 5.38
C PHE A 20 -3.12 -10.50 5.18
N TRP A 21 -4.42 -10.79 5.21
CA TRP A 21 -5.49 -9.86 4.87
C TRP A 21 -5.71 -8.72 5.88
N PRO A 22 -5.44 -8.87 7.20
CA PRO A 22 -5.34 -7.72 8.11
C PRO A 22 -3.95 -7.07 8.18
N ILE A 23 -2.87 -7.81 7.87
CA ILE A 23 -1.51 -7.23 7.83
C ILE A 23 -1.39 -6.20 6.70
N HIS A 24 -1.82 -6.54 5.48
CA HIS A 24 -1.63 -5.66 4.32
C HIS A 24 -2.39 -4.32 4.39
N PRO A 25 -3.65 -4.26 4.87
CA PRO A 25 -4.31 -2.99 5.18
C PRO A 25 -3.60 -2.19 6.29
N SER A 26 -2.94 -2.86 7.24
CA SER A 26 -2.15 -2.15 8.26
C SER A 26 -0.93 -1.44 7.62
N ILE A 27 -0.31 -2.06 6.62
CA ILE A 27 0.77 -1.44 5.83
C ILE A 27 0.23 -0.29 4.96
N ASP A 28 -0.92 -0.47 4.31
CA ASP A 28 -1.56 0.60 3.54
C ASP A 28 -1.94 1.82 4.42
N ARG A 29 -2.47 1.58 5.63
CA ARG A 29 -2.72 2.63 6.62
C ARG A 29 -1.43 3.38 7.00
N LEU A 30 -0.32 2.68 7.16
CA LEU A 30 0.99 3.32 7.41
C LEU A 30 1.48 4.15 6.22
N LEU A 31 1.21 3.70 4.98
CA LEU A 31 1.54 4.46 3.78
C LEU A 31 0.69 5.75 3.69
N GLN A 32 -0.62 5.67 3.92
CA GLN A 32 -1.48 6.85 3.95
C GLN A 32 -1.10 7.82 5.08
N TYR A 33 -0.75 7.28 6.26
CA TYR A 33 -0.22 8.08 7.36
C TYR A 33 1.07 8.83 6.98
N LYS A 34 2.02 8.14 6.32
CA LYS A 34 3.26 8.76 5.83
C LYS A 34 2.95 9.93 4.89
N GLU A 35 2.01 9.78 3.96
CA GLU A 35 1.56 10.85 3.06
C GLU A 35 0.89 12.02 3.79
N LEU A 36 0.28 11.79 4.96
CA LEU A 36 -0.33 12.84 5.77
C LEU A 36 0.70 13.64 6.58
N VAL A 37 1.61 12.95 7.27
CA VAL A 37 2.51 13.61 8.24
C VAL A 37 3.83 14.07 7.63
N ASN A 38 4.31 13.36 6.60
CA ASN A 38 5.60 13.64 5.98
C ASN A 38 5.59 13.10 4.54
N PRO A 39 4.90 13.77 3.60
CA PRO A 39 4.74 13.32 2.23
C PRO A 39 6.07 12.97 1.54
N PHE A 40 6.04 12.07 0.56
CA PHE A 40 7.23 11.80 -0.24
C PHE A 40 7.62 13.06 -1.04
N THR A 41 8.87 13.50 -0.87
CA THR A 41 9.42 14.65 -1.62
C THR A 41 9.80 14.28 -3.04
N ASP A 42 10.14 13.01 -3.27
CA ASP A 42 10.40 12.44 -4.58
C ASP A 42 9.35 11.36 -4.86
N ARG A 43 8.62 11.53 -5.96
CA ARG A 43 7.59 10.59 -6.44
C ARG A 43 7.96 10.01 -7.80
N ASN A 44 9.20 10.19 -8.25
CA ASN A 44 9.64 9.60 -9.50
C ASN A 44 9.62 8.08 -9.38
N TRP A 45 9.02 7.44 -10.38
CA TRP A 45 9.14 6.01 -10.55
C TRP A 45 10.42 5.74 -11.32
N THR A 46 11.41 5.11 -10.70
CA THR A 46 12.67 4.82 -11.36
C THR A 46 12.42 3.98 -12.60
N THR A 47 12.78 4.50 -13.77
CA THR A 47 12.76 3.74 -15.01
C THR A 47 14.03 2.89 -15.08
N GLY A 48 13.89 1.58 -14.85
CA GLY A 48 15.02 0.64 -14.77
C GLY A 48 15.20 0.15 -13.34
N ASP A 49 14.67 -1.03 -13.05
CA ASP A 49 14.58 -1.54 -11.70
C ASP A 49 15.95 -1.90 -11.11
N ALA A 50 16.32 -1.26 -10.00
CA ALA A 50 17.38 -1.77 -9.12
C ALA A 50 16.94 -3.07 -8.40
N VAL A 51 15.63 -3.31 -8.28
CA VAL A 51 15.02 -4.47 -7.60
C VAL A 51 14.81 -5.65 -8.58
N CYS A 52 14.66 -5.37 -9.87
CA CYS A 52 14.40 -6.35 -10.91
C CYS A 52 15.47 -6.21 -12.01
N THR A 53 16.57 -6.94 -11.82
CA THR A 53 17.64 -7.01 -12.82
C THR A 53 17.23 -7.98 -13.95
N GLY A 54 16.41 -7.52 -14.91
CA GLY A 54 15.93 -8.34 -16.03
C GLY A 54 14.98 -7.59 -16.98
N SER A 55 14.59 -8.21 -18.10
CA SER A 55 13.84 -7.55 -19.17
C SER A 55 12.30 -7.59 -19.05
N ASN A 56 11.73 -8.13 -17.96
CA ASN A 56 10.29 -8.40 -17.86
C ASN A 56 9.72 -8.18 -16.44
N CYS A 57 9.92 -7.00 -15.87
CA CYS A 57 9.46 -6.62 -14.52
C CYS A 57 7.98 -6.22 -14.49
N LYS A 58 7.12 -7.09 -15.04
CA LYS A 58 5.68 -6.83 -15.18
C LYS A 58 5.03 -6.65 -13.80
N GLY A 59 4.22 -5.60 -13.67
CA GLY A 59 3.54 -5.24 -12.42
C GLY A 59 4.33 -4.27 -11.54
N HIS A 60 5.59 -3.97 -11.88
CA HIS A 60 6.47 -3.08 -11.10
C HIS A 60 6.73 -1.72 -11.76
N HIS A 61 6.19 -1.45 -12.95
CA HIS A 61 6.31 -0.13 -13.56
C HIS A 61 5.15 0.79 -13.16
N ALA A 62 5.38 2.10 -13.23
CA ALA A 62 4.36 3.12 -12.94
C ALA A 62 3.04 2.89 -13.67
N TYR A 63 3.13 2.57 -14.96
CA TYR A 63 1.98 2.45 -15.87
C TYR A 63 1.48 1.00 -16.01
N ASP A 64 2.02 0.05 -15.26
CA ASP A 64 1.45 -1.29 -15.20
C ASP A 64 0.09 -1.24 -14.50
N LEU A 65 -0.90 -1.92 -15.08
CA LEU A 65 -2.25 -1.96 -14.53
C LEU A 65 -2.32 -2.90 -13.33
N SER A 66 -3.12 -2.50 -12.35
CA SER A 66 -3.46 -3.33 -11.20
C SER A 66 -4.16 -4.62 -11.63
N TYR A 67 -4.01 -5.68 -10.83
CA TYR A 67 -4.75 -6.93 -11.07
C TYR A 67 -6.23 -6.82 -10.67
N PHE A 68 -6.54 -6.03 -9.64
CA PHE A 68 -7.90 -5.80 -9.16
C PHE A 68 -8.44 -4.46 -9.66
N HIS A 69 -9.76 -4.42 -9.90
CA HIS A 69 -10.44 -3.18 -10.22
C HIS A 69 -10.53 -2.29 -8.99
N THR A 70 -10.29 -1.00 -9.18
CA THR A 70 -10.59 0.05 -8.21
C THR A 70 -11.94 0.67 -8.53
N VAL A 71 -12.73 0.97 -7.52
CA VAL A 71 -13.98 1.73 -7.68
C VAL A 71 -13.63 3.22 -7.66
N VAL A 72 -13.86 3.90 -8.78
CA VAL A 72 -13.53 5.32 -8.97
C VAL A 72 -14.79 6.12 -9.31
N GLU A 73 -14.83 7.37 -8.86
CA GLU A 73 -15.89 8.30 -9.24
C GLU A 73 -15.61 8.93 -10.61
N VAL A 74 -16.55 8.79 -11.54
CA VAL A 74 -16.54 9.38 -12.87
C VAL A 74 -17.85 10.16 -13.04
N ASN A 75 -17.78 11.49 -13.09
CA ASN A 75 -18.93 12.39 -13.29
C ASN A 75 -20.12 12.09 -12.35
N GLY A 76 -19.85 11.86 -11.05
CA GLY A 76 -20.89 11.55 -10.06
C GLY A 76 -21.42 10.10 -10.09
N THR A 77 -20.80 9.21 -10.86
CA THR A 77 -21.11 7.77 -10.88
C THR A 77 -19.89 6.94 -10.48
N TYR A 78 -20.10 5.78 -9.86
CA TYR A 78 -19.01 4.90 -9.43
C TYR A 78 -18.84 3.74 -10.39
N GLU A 79 -17.65 3.65 -10.98
CA GLU A 79 -17.31 2.65 -11.99
C GLU A 79 -16.09 1.83 -11.56
N LYS A 80 -15.97 0.60 -12.07
CA LYS A 80 -14.81 -0.26 -11.84
C LYS A 80 -13.79 -0.06 -12.95
N HIS A 81 -12.60 0.41 -12.59
CA HIS A 81 -11.50 0.64 -13.53
C HIS A 81 -10.24 -0.09 -13.09
N TYR A 82 -9.47 -0.58 -14.07
CA TYR A 82 -8.07 -0.91 -13.83
C TYR A 82 -7.28 0.39 -13.76
N LEU A 83 -6.57 0.59 -12.66
CA LEU A 83 -5.71 1.76 -12.49
C LEU A 83 -4.26 1.32 -12.61
N THR A 84 -3.43 2.22 -13.11
CA THR A 84 -1.98 2.05 -13.06
C THR A 84 -1.47 2.14 -11.62
N ASN A 85 -0.29 1.58 -11.36
CA ASN A 85 0.35 1.70 -10.05
C ASN A 85 0.52 3.16 -9.62
N GLU A 86 0.87 4.04 -10.56
CA GLU A 86 0.97 5.48 -10.31
C GLU A 86 -0.39 6.11 -9.96
N GLU A 87 -1.45 5.77 -10.69
CA GLU A 87 -2.79 6.29 -10.39
C GLU A 87 -3.29 5.86 -9.01
N ILE A 88 -3.05 4.62 -8.59
CA ILE A 88 -3.40 4.15 -7.24
C ILE A 88 -2.60 4.92 -6.18
N ARG A 89 -1.28 5.06 -6.36
CA ARG A 89 -0.42 5.85 -5.46
C ARG A 89 -0.86 7.30 -5.36
N ASP A 90 -1.36 7.88 -6.44
CA ASP A 90 -1.83 9.26 -6.43
C ASP A 90 -3.26 9.42 -5.89
N ALA A 91 -4.08 8.35 -5.96
CA ALA A 91 -5.42 8.30 -5.39
C ALA A 91 -5.44 8.29 -3.86
N ILE A 92 -4.38 7.80 -3.21
CA ILE A 92 -4.26 7.85 -1.74
C ILE A 92 -3.81 9.22 -1.20
N ARG A 93 -3.49 10.19 -2.07
CA ARG A 93 -2.98 11.49 -1.62
C ARG A 93 -4.06 12.26 -0.85
N PRO A 94 -3.74 12.82 0.33
CA PRO A 94 -4.71 13.57 1.13
C PRO A 94 -5.34 14.77 0.39
N SER A 95 -4.56 15.47 -0.44
CA SER A 95 -5.03 16.65 -1.18
C SER A 95 -5.99 16.34 -2.33
N THR A 96 -5.98 15.12 -2.84
CA THR A 96 -6.81 14.67 -3.97
C THR A 96 -7.30 13.25 -3.73
N TYR A 97 -7.79 12.99 -2.52
CA TYR A 97 -8.11 11.63 -2.08
C TYR A 97 -9.25 11.04 -2.91
N ARG A 98 -9.02 9.85 -3.49
CA ARG A 98 -9.91 9.21 -4.47
C ARG A 98 -10.16 7.73 -4.18
N MET A 99 -9.68 7.21 -3.05
CA MET A 99 -9.99 5.84 -2.65
C MET A 99 -11.45 5.73 -2.21
N SER A 100 -12.05 4.55 -2.40
CA SER A 100 -13.43 4.26 -2.01
C SER A 100 -13.59 3.92 -0.52
N TYR A 101 -12.56 4.11 0.29
CA TYR A 101 -12.52 3.83 1.71
C TYR A 101 -11.68 4.89 2.41
N ILE A 102 -11.83 5.03 3.73
CA ILE A 102 -10.98 5.86 4.58
C ILE A 102 -10.70 5.08 5.86
N TYR A 103 -9.50 5.24 6.44
CA TYR A 103 -9.21 4.69 7.75
C TYR A 103 -9.81 5.56 8.85
N ASP A 104 -10.33 4.92 9.89
CA ASP A 104 -10.99 5.59 11.02
C ASP A 104 -10.06 6.58 11.76
N ASN A 105 -8.82 6.15 12.04
CA ASN A 105 -7.83 6.96 12.74
C ASN A 105 -6.41 6.53 12.33
N PHE A 106 -5.40 7.28 12.78
CA PHE A 106 -3.97 6.96 12.62
C PHE A 106 -3.26 6.87 13.98
N ASP A 107 -3.90 6.18 14.93
CA ASP A 107 -3.36 5.90 16.26
C ASP A 107 -2.90 4.43 16.39
N TRP A 108 -1.79 4.23 17.10
CA TRP A 108 -1.25 2.91 17.46
C TRP A 108 -0.92 2.86 18.96
N PRO A 109 -1.91 2.67 19.84
CA PRO A 109 -1.69 2.69 21.29
C PRO A 109 -0.63 1.70 21.77
N HIS A 110 -0.57 0.50 21.17
CA HIS A 110 0.44 -0.50 21.50
C HIS A 110 1.88 -0.02 21.20
N CYS A 111 2.08 0.81 20.17
CA CYS A 111 3.39 1.40 19.89
C CYS A 111 3.75 2.45 20.95
N ILE A 112 2.77 3.23 21.41
CA ILE A 112 2.97 4.23 22.48
C ILE A 112 3.38 3.55 23.78
N ASP A 113 2.75 2.41 24.10
CA ASP A 113 3.10 1.58 25.27
C ASP A 113 4.54 1.06 25.21
N GLU A 114 5.09 0.87 24.00
CA GLU A 114 6.49 0.52 23.74
C GLU A 114 7.42 1.74 23.66
N GLY A 115 6.91 2.95 23.90
CA GLY A 115 7.67 4.21 23.83
C GLY A 115 7.89 4.74 22.40
N ILE A 116 7.25 4.13 21.40
CA ILE A 116 7.32 4.54 19.99
C ILE A 116 6.20 5.53 19.71
N ASN A 117 6.58 6.80 19.59
CA ASN A 117 5.64 7.89 19.35
C ASN A 117 5.63 8.30 17.87
N PHE A 118 4.45 8.20 17.27
CA PHE A 118 4.21 8.65 15.91
C PHE A 118 3.81 10.14 15.92
N PRO A 119 4.34 10.98 15.01
CA PRO A 119 3.84 12.34 14.83
C PRO A 119 2.32 12.40 14.63
N SER A 120 1.66 13.39 15.21
CA SER A 120 0.23 13.60 15.00
C SER A 120 -0.05 13.95 13.54
N VAL A 121 -1.14 13.42 12.98
CA VAL A 121 -1.73 13.96 11.74
C VAL A 121 -2.29 15.35 12.07
N GLN A 122 -1.90 16.38 11.30
CA GLN A 122 -2.36 17.76 11.47
C GLN A 122 -3.75 17.98 10.86
#